data_AF-A0A061NBN9-F1
#
_entry.id   AF-A0A061NBN9-F1
#
_cell.length_a   1.000
_cell.length_b   1.000
_cell.length_c   1.000
_cell.angle_alpha   90.00
_cell.angle_beta   90.00
_cell.angle_gamma   90.00
#
_symmetry.space_group_name_H-M   'P 1'
#
loop_
_entity.id
_entity.type
_entity.pdbx_description
1 polymer ?
#
loop_
_entity_poly.entity_id
_entity_poly.type
_entity_poly.pdbx_seq_one_letter_code
_entity_poly.pdbx_strand_id
1 'polypeptide(L)'
;MNVVEGSRLAQEDLGRYDDVHLEHTAQKERFHGTLEEAMNRYEKTIIEKAVLEVEGDRTKAAALLGIHLSSLYRKLSKYQI
;
A
#
# COMPACT_ATOMS: atom_id res chain seq x y z
N MET A 1 -1.51 42.13 22.20
CA MET A 1 -1.60 41.49 20.88
C MET A 1 -0.18 41.12 20.49
N ASN A 2 0.22 39.85 20.61
CA ASN A 2 1.57 39.40 20.29
C ASN A 2 1.65 39.02 18.81
N VAL A 3 2.13 39.94 17.99
CA VAL A 3 2.63 39.61 16.65
C VAL A 3 4.09 39.25 16.82
N VAL A 4 4.38 37.94 16.84
CA VAL A 4 5.75 37.44 16.78
C VAL A 4 6.20 37.61 15.33
N GLU A 5 7.34 38.28 15.14
CA GLU A 5 7.93 38.53 13.82
C GLU A 5 8.18 37.18 13.13
N GLY A 6 7.38 36.88 12.11
CA GLY A 6 7.45 35.60 11.43
C GLY A 6 8.80 35.44 10.76
N SER A 7 9.60 34.49 11.24
CA SER A 7 10.80 34.05 10.54
C SER A 7 10.40 33.58 9.13
N ARG A 8 10.87 34.30 8.11
CA ARG A 8 10.72 33.90 6.71
C ARG A 8 11.49 32.59 6.52
N LEU A 9 10.78 31.51 6.28
CA LEU A 9 11.36 30.27 5.77
C LEU A 9 11.85 30.56 4.35
N ALA A 10 13.17 30.59 4.15
CA ALA A 10 13.77 30.74 2.83
C ALA A 10 13.80 29.37 2.13
N GLN A 11 13.77 29.34 0.80
CA GLN A 11 13.83 28.07 0.04
C GLN A 11 15.08 27.23 0.34
N GLU A 12 16.13 27.87 0.84
CA GLU A 12 17.37 27.24 1.32
C GLU A 12 17.21 26.46 2.63
N ASP A 13 16.22 26.79 3.47
CA ASP A 13 15.94 26.07 4.73
C ASP A 13 15.30 24.69 4.48
N LEU A 14 14.79 24.45 3.26
CA LEU A 14 14.20 23.17 2.86
C LEU A 14 15.25 22.09 2.52
N GLY A 15 16.52 22.48 2.36
CA GLY A 15 17.58 21.63 1.79
C GLY A 15 18.06 20.45 2.64
N ARG A 16 17.39 20.14 3.76
CA ARG A 16 17.79 19.03 4.67
C ARG A 16 16.78 17.90 4.78
N TYR A 17 15.59 18.02 4.16
CA TYR A 17 14.58 16.96 4.19
C TYR A 17 14.67 15.95 3.04
N ASP A 18 15.40 16.28 1.96
CA ASP A 18 15.44 15.43 0.76
C ASP A 18 16.39 14.23 0.88
N ASP A 19 17.40 14.27 1.77
CA ASP A 19 18.45 13.23 1.82
C ASP A 19 18.04 11.93 2.54
N VAL A 20 16.91 11.92 3.26
CA VAL A 20 16.52 10.76 4.10
C VAL A 20 15.60 9.77 3.37
N HIS A 21 15.16 10.05 2.13
CA HIS A 21 14.16 9.22 1.45
C HIS A 21 14.53 8.63 0.07
N LEU A 22 15.80 8.66 -0.34
CA LEU A 22 16.19 8.23 -1.68
C LEU A 22 16.59 6.74 -1.85
N GLU A 23 16.67 5.96 -0.78
CA GLU A 23 17.21 4.57 -0.84
C GLU A 23 16.14 3.46 -0.97
N HIS A 24 14.84 3.78 -1.04
CA HIS A 24 13.76 2.78 -1.21
C HIS A 24 13.00 2.86 -2.55
N THR A 25 13.62 3.42 -3.60
CA THR A 25 13.02 3.53 -4.94
C THR A 25 13.67 2.62 -5.97
N ALA A 26 14.30 1.51 -5.55
CA ALA A 26 14.64 0.44 -6.47
C ALA A 26 13.33 -0.23 -6.95
N GLN A 27 12.78 0.29 -8.05
CA GLN A 27 11.70 -0.28 -8.85
C GLN A 27 10.29 -0.27 -8.23
N LYS A 28 9.75 0.92 -7.93
CA LYS A 28 8.29 1.10 -7.93
C LYS A 28 7.90 1.49 -9.35
N GLU A 29 7.58 0.51 -10.21
CA GLU A 29 6.99 0.82 -11.51
C GLU A 29 5.82 1.80 -11.28
N ARG A 30 5.88 2.97 -11.91
CA ARG A 30 4.76 3.91 -11.86
C ARG A 30 3.60 3.22 -12.55
N PHE A 31 2.61 2.81 -11.77
CA PHE A 31 1.40 2.22 -12.33
C PHE A 31 0.64 3.28 -13.11
N HIS A 32 0.47 3.06 -14.41
CA HIS A 32 -0.36 3.89 -15.28
C HIS A 32 -1.71 3.20 -15.45
N GLY A 33 -2.72 3.69 -14.72
CA GLY A 33 -4.08 3.16 -14.74
C GLY A 33 -4.97 3.91 -13.74
N THR A 34 -6.20 3.44 -13.56
CA THR A 34 -7.14 4.02 -12.60
C THR A 34 -6.81 3.60 -11.17
N LEU A 35 -7.28 4.37 -10.19
CA LEU A 35 -7.17 3.99 -8.78
C LEU A 35 -7.78 2.61 -8.52
N GLU A 36 -8.91 2.31 -9.17
CA GLU A 36 -9.59 1.03 -9.03
C GLU A 36 -8.72 -0.13 -9.50
N GLU A 37 -8.04 0.01 -10.64
CA GLU A 37 -7.13 -1.01 -11.16
C GLU A 37 -5.91 -1.20 -10.24
N ALA A 38 -5.36 -0.11 -9.71
CA ALA A 38 -4.25 -0.16 -8.76
C ALA A 38 -4.65 -0.93 -7.49
N MET A 39 -5.84 -0.63 -6.96
CA MET A 39 -6.40 -1.31 -5.78
C MET A 39 -6.70 -2.77 -6.07
N ASN A 40 -7.26 -3.10 -7.23
CA ASN A 40 -7.54 -4.49 -7.62
C ASN A 40 -6.26 -5.32 -7.73
N ARG A 41 -5.19 -4.76 -8.31
CA ARG A 41 -3.89 -5.41 -8.39
C ARG A 41 -3.30 -5.65 -7.01
N TYR A 42 -3.30 -4.62 -6.17
CA TYR A 42 -2.79 -4.72 -4.80
C TYR A 42 -3.55 -5.78 -4.00
N GLU A 43 -4.88 -5.74 -4.04
CA GLU A 43 -5.73 -6.71 -3.36
C GLU A 43 -5.46 -8.14 -3.85
N LYS A 44 -5.35 -8.36 -5.17
CA LYS A 44 -5.00 -9.67 -5.74
C LYS A 44 -3.66 -10.18 -5.20
N THR A 45 -2.62 -9.37 -5.24
CA THR A 45 -1.28 -9.77 -4.77
C THR A 45 -1.26 -10.10 -3.29
N ILE A 46 -1.98 -9.34 -2.45
CA ILE A 46 -2.06 -9.61 -1.02
C ILE A 46 -2.80 -10.92 -0.74
N ILE A 47 -3.89 -11.19 -1.44
CA ILE A 47 -4.64 -12.45 -1.30
C ILE A 47 -3.78 -13.64 -1.74
N GLU A 48 -3.09 -13.56 -2.87
CA GLU A 48 -2.20 -14.62 -3.35
C GLU A 48 -1.09 -14.93 -2.35
N LYS A 49 -0.46 -13.90 -1.78
CA LYS A 49 0.55 -14.05 -0.74
C LYS A 49 0.01 -14.75 0.49
N ALA A 50 -1.15 -14.31 0.99
CA ALA A 50 -1.76 -14.90 2.18
C ALA A 50 -2.14 -16.37 1.96
N VAL A 51 -2.65 -16.73 0.77
CA VAL A 51 -2.99 -18.11 0.42
C VAL A 51 -1.73 -18.97 0.31
N LEU A 52 -0.65 -18.45 -0.28
CA LEU A 52 0.62 -19.16 -0.40
C LEU A 52 1.27 -19.41 0.97
N GLU A 53 1.24 -18.41 1.85
CA GLU A 53 1.82 -18.47 3.20
C GLU A 53 1.19 -19.55 4.08
N VAL A 54 -0.09 -19.86 3.84
CA VAL A 54 -0.84 -20.88 4.60
C VAL A 54 -1.06 -22.18 3.82
N GLU A 55 -0.28 -22.41 2.76
CA GLU A 55 -0.31 -23.62 1.93
C GLU A 55 -1.70 -23.94 1.34
N GLY A 56 -2.48 -22.91 1.02
CA GLY A 56 -3.80 -23.05 0.41
C GLY A 56 -4.96 -23.23 1.39
N ASP A 57 -4.73 -23.25 2.70
CA ASP A 57 -5.79 -23.29 3.71
C ASP A 57 -6.59 -21.98 3.71
N ARG A 58 -7.80 -22.03 3.13
CA ARG A 58 -8.65 -20.83 2.96
C ARG A 58 -9.13 -20.25 4.28
N THR A 59 -9.29 -21.06 5.32
CA THR A 59 -9.71 -20.59 6.66
C THR A 59 -8.58 -19.81 7.30
N LYS A 60 -7.35 -20.34 7.24
CA LYS A 60 -6.16 -19.64 7.74
C LYS A 60 -5.84 -18.38 6.93
N ALA A 61 -6.02 -18.42 5.60
CA ALA A 61 -5.81 -17.25 4.74
C ALA A 61 -6.79 -16.13 5.09
N ALA A 62 -8.06 -16.45 5.31
CA ALA A 62 -9.07 -15.47 5.72
C ALA A 62 -8.75 -14.86 7.09
N ALA A 63 -8.30 -15.70 8.04
CA ALA A 63 -7.84 -15.23 9.36
C ALA A 63 -6.61 -14.31 9.26
N LEU A 64 -5.62 -14.68 8.43
CA LEU A 64 -4.41 -13.89 8.19
C LEU A 64 -4.72 -12.53 7.55
N LEU A 65 -5.68 -12.49 6.64
CA LEU A 65 -6.16 -11.27 5.98
C LEU A 65 -7.11 -10.45 6.87
N GLY A 66 -7.57 -10.99 8.01
CA GLY A 66 -8.52 -10.32 8.89
C GLY A 66 -9.92 -10.13 8.29
N ILE A 67 -10.34 -11.04 7.40
CA ILE A 67 -11.65 -10.99 6.72
C ILE A 67 -12.47 -12.25 6.96
N HIS A 68 -13.79 -12.17 6.73
CA HIS A 68 -14.64 -13.36 6.73
C HIS A 68 -14.30 -14.30 5.57
N LEU A 69 -14.43 -15.60 5.80
CA LEU A 69 -14.19 -16.65 4.80
C LEU A 69 -15.06 -16.47 3.54
N SER A 70 -16.32 -16.07 3.69
CA SER A 70 -17.22 -15.77 2.57
C SER A 70 -16.72 -14.59 1.72
N SER A 71 -16.15 -13.55 2.36
CA SER A 71 -15.54 -12.42 1.68
C SER A 71 -14.30 -12.85 0.89
N LEU A 72 -13.48 -13.73 1.46
CA LEU A 72 -12.34 -14.31 0.75
C LEU A 72 -12.81 -15.07 -0.49
N TYR A 73 -13.79 -15.98 -0.38
CA TYR A 73 -14.33 -16.70 -1.54
C TYR A 73 -14.84 -15.77 -2.64
N ARG A 74 -15.56 -14.70 -2.30
CA ARG A 74 -16.01 -13.71 -3.31
C ARG A 74 -14.84 -13.04 -4.01
N LYS A 75 -13.76 -12.70 -3.29
CA LYS A 75 -12.57 -12.08 -3.87
C LYS A 75 -11.77 -13.07 -4.73
N LEU A 76 -11.63 -14.32 -4.29
CA LEU A 76 -11.02 -15.40 -5.08
C LEU A 76 -11.76 -15.60 -6.41
N SER A 77 -13.10 -15.67 -6.38
CA SER A 77 -13.91 -15.76 -7.60
C SER A 77 -13.79 -14.52 -8.49
N LYS A 78 -13.75 -13.32 -7.90
CA LYS A 78 -13.57 -12.05 -8.64
C LYS A 78 -12.23 -12.03 -9.40
N TYR A 79 -11.16 -12.53 -8.79
CA TYR A 79 -9.80 -12.50 -9.35
C TYR A 79 -9.36 -13.78 -10.05
N GLN A 80 -10.21 -14.81 -10.03
CA GLN A 80 -9.99 -16.14 -10.64
C GLN A 80 -8.71 -16.83 -10.12
N ILE A 81 -8.53 -16.86 -8.80
CA ILE A 81 -7.40 -17.47 -8.08
C ILE A 81 -7.87 -18.40 -6.94
#